data_AF-A0A847GXQ3-F1
#
_entry.id   AF-A0A847GXQ3-F1
#
_cell.length_a   1.000
_cell.length_b   1.000
_cell.length_c   1.000
_cell.angle_alpha   90.00
_cell.angle_beta   90.00
_cell.angle_gamma   90.00
#
_symmetry.space_group_name_H-M   'P 1'
#
loop_
_entity.id
_entity.type
_entity.pdbx_description
1 polymer ?
#
loop_
_entity_poly.entity_id
_entity_poly.type
_entity_poly.pdbx_seq_one_letter_code
_entity_poly.pdbx_strand_id
1 'polypeptide(L)'
;MTDEQTFQEPMILCEVRLENPQDVLKEISDLFCESTEAVTRLRERLERLTEQAASRFASEERSGRYEEVLCQAPWLTARAQELQQQHSDLVEALHRMRSLCESDDSPAAWWQRVQQEFEDFADLLKEHEAAENNLLSEMHPEPEWGRD
;
A
#
# COMPACT_ATOMS: atom_id res chain seq x y z
N MET A 1 -28.73 19.00 24.79
CA MET A 1 -27.40 19.64 24.71
C MET A 1 -26.47 18.59 24.18
N THR A 2 -26.09 18.82 22.93
CA THR A 2 -25.19 18.06 22.09
C THR A 2 -23.80 18.03 22.73
N ASP A 3 -23.23 16.83 22.86
CA ASP A 3 -21.79 16.66 22.88
C ASP A 3 -21.50 15.62 21.79
N GLU A 4 -21.37 16.14 20.57
CA GLU A 4 -20.81 15.42 19.44
C GLU A 4 -19.36 15.11 19.81
N GLN A 5 -19.12 13.91 20.31
CA GLN A 5 -17.79 13.32 20.31
C GLN A 5 -17.45 13.05 18.85
N THR A 6 -16.89 14.06 18.19
CA THR A 6 -16.17 13.90 16.92
C THR A 6 -14.98 13.00 17.25
N PHE A 7 -15.18 11.70 17.15
CA PHE A 7 -14.08 10.76 16.96
C PHE A 7 -13.44 11.18 15.64
N GLN A 8 -12.44 12.05 15.72
CA GLN A 8 -11.45 12.17 14.67
C GLN A 8 -10.76 10.81 14.63
N GLU A 9 -11.32 9.90 13.84
CA GLU A 9 -10.58 8.76 13.33
C GLU A 9 -9.25 9.33 12.83
N PRO A 10 -8.11 8.73 13.20
CA PRO A 10 -6.83 9.19 12.66
C PRO A 10 -7.01 9.21 11.15
N MET A 11 -6.80 10.38 10.53
CA MET A 11 -6.74 10.47 9.08
C MET A 11 -5.55 9.61 8.68
N ILE A 12 -5.78 8.33 8.42
CA ILE A 12 -4.83 7.45 7.76
C ILE A 12 -5.33 7.44 6.33
N LEU A 13 -4.59 8.09 5.44
CA LEU A 13 -5.01 8.27 4.05
C LEU A 13 -5.20 6.90 3.38
N CYS A 14 -4.31 5.94 3.66
CA CYS A 14 -4.41 4.57 3.23
C CYS A 14 -4.20 3.56 4.38
N GLU A 15 -5.24 3.24 5.17
CA GLU A 15 -5.28 1.90 5.80
C GLU A 15 -5.56 0.86 4.70
N VAL A 16 -4.54 0.49 3.91
CA VAL A 16 -4.54 -0.85 3.34
C VAL A 16 -4.23 -1.76 4.51
N ARG A 17 -5.26 -2.36 5.11
CA ARG A 17 -5.10 -3.36 6.17
C ARG A 17 -4.59 -4.67 5.57
N LEU A 18 -3.41 -4.60 4.99
CA LEU A 18 -2.60 -5.73 4.62
C LEU A 18 -2.26 -6.44 5.92
N GLU A 19 -2.73 -7.68 6.05
CA GLU A 19 -2.09 -8.61 6.99
C GLU A 19 -0.59 -8.51 6.71
N ASN A 20 0.21 -8.31 7.78
CA ASN A 20 1.60 -7.88 7.69
C ASN A 20 2.29 -8.59 6.51
N PRO A 21 2.87 -7.87 5.53
CA PRO A 21 3.46 -8.48 4.34
C PRO A 21 4.40 -9.66 4.70
N GLN A 22 5.14 -9.56 5.80
CA GLN A 22 6.00 -10.63 6.32
C GLN A 22 5.23 -11.90 6.72
N ASP A 23 4.02 -11.76 7.28
CA ASP A 23 3.16 -12.89 7.64
C ASP A 23 2.62 -13.59 6.39
N VAL A 24 2.27 -12.82 5.34
CA VAL A 24 1.86 -13.37 4.05
C VAL A 24 3.00 -14.17 3.41
N LEU A 25 4.22 -13.60 3.37
CA LEU A 25 5.40 -14.32 2.86
C LEU A 25 5.72 -15.57 3.67
N LYS A 26 5.57 -15.52 4.99
CA LYS A 26 5.81 -16.68 5.86
C LYS A 26 4.80 -17.78 5.61
N GLU A 27 3.51 -17.45 5.50
CA GLU A 27 2.46 -18.40 5.15
C GLU A 27 2.73 -19.04 3.78
N ILE A 28 3.15 -18.26 2.77
CA ILE A 28 3.48 -18.79 1.44
C ILE A 28 4.77 -19.63 1.49
N SER A 29 5.79 -19.23 2.27
CA SER A 29 7.04 -19.99 2.46
C SER A 29 6.76 -21.36 3.06
N ASP A 30 5.90 -21.41 4.09
CA ASP A 30 5.50 -22.63 4.77
C ASP A 30 4.71 -23.55 3.81
N LEU A 31 3.91 -22.96 2.91
CA LEU A 31 3.18 -23.69 1.85
C LEU A 31 4.08 -24.16 0.70
N PHE A 32 5.23 -23.53 0.46
CA PHE A 32 6.13 -23.86 -0.65
C PHE A 32 6.76 -25.25 -0.54
N CYS A 33 6.79 -25.82 0.67
CA CYS A 33 7.12 -27.23 0.87
C CYS A 33 6.10 -28.19 0.22
N GLU A 34 4.92 -27.72 -0.20
CA GLU A 34 3.80 -28.52 -0.67
C GLU A 34 3.24 -28.07 -2.04
N SER A 35 3.87 -28.51 -3.12
CA SER A 35 3.24 -28.77 -4.44
C SER A 35 2.62 -27.59 -5.22
N THR A 36 2.17 -27.86 -6.45
CA THR A 36 1.47 -26.96 -7.38
C THR A 36 0.25 -26.24 -6.77
N GLU A 37 -0.28 -26.77 -5.67
CA GLU A 37 -1.38 -26.18 -4.92
C GLU A 37 -0.96 -24.87 -4.22
N ALA A 38 0.28 -24.78 -3.72
CA ALA A 38 0.83 -23.57 -3.12
C ALA A 38 0.92 -22.40 -4.12
N VAL A 39 1.32 -22.69 -5.37
CA VAL A 39 1.37 -21.70 -6.45
C VAL A 39 -0.02 -21.17 -6.80
N THR A 40 -1.01 -22.07 -6.82
CA THR A 40 -2.42 -21.69 -7.07
C THR A 40 -2.94 -20.77 -5.96
N ARG A 41 -2.71 -21.13 -4.69
CA ARG A 41 -3.13 -20.30 -3.54
C ARG A 41 -2.42 -18.95 -3.52
N LEU A 42 -1.12 -18.91 -3.82
CA LEU A 42 -0.36 -17.67 -3.95
C LEU A 42 -0.99 -16.76 -5.01
N ARG A 43 -1.30 -17.32 -6.19
CA ARG A 43 -1.92 -16.56 -7.29
C ARG A 43 -3.27 -15.97 -6.87
N GLU A 44 -4.15 -16.77 -6.27
CA GLU A 44 -5.45 -16.31 -5.77
C GLU A 44 -5.30 -15.20 -4.71
N ARG A 45 -4.28 -15.32 -3.85
CA ARG A 45 -4.00 -14.33 -2.82
C ARG A 45 -3.51 -13.01 -3.40
N LEU A 46 -2.59 -13.07 -4.35
CA LEU A 46 -2.09 -11.90 -5.09
C LEU A 46 -3.21 -11.23 -5.88
N GLU A 47 -4.11 -11.99 -6.51
CA GLU A 47 -5.26 -11.45 -7.23
C GLU A 47 -6.20 -10.68 -6.30
N ARG A 48 -6.58 -11.28 -5.17
CA ARG A 48 -7.39 -10.60 -4.14
C ARG A 48 -6.72 -9.34 -3.61
N LEU A 49 -5.40 -9.39 -3.40
CA LEU A 49 -4.66 -8.23 -2.92
C LEU A 49 -4.64 -7.11 -3.97
N THR A 50 -4.42 -7.47 -5.23
CA THR A 50 -4.44 -6.53 -6.36
C THR A 50 -5.79 -5.84 -6.47
N GLU A 51 -6.88 -6.60 -6.42
CA GLU A 51 -8.24 -6.05 -6.47
C GLU A 51 -8.55 -5.13 -5.29
N GLN A 52 -8.11 -5.50 -4.08
CA GLN A 52 -8.29 -4.68 -2.89
C GLN A 52 -7.52 -3.36 -2.97
N ALA A 53 -6.24 -3.43 -3.35
CA ALA A 53 -5.38 -2.25 -3.51
C ALA A 53 -5.93 -1.31 -4.59
N ALA A 54 -6.22 -1.83 -5.79
CA ALA A 54 -6.76 -1.05 -6.89
C ALA A 54 -8.11 -0.40 -6.55
N SER A 55 -9.01 -1.15 -5.87
CA SER A 55 -10.30 -0.61 -5.43
C SER A 55 -10.14 0.50 -4.38
N ARG A 56 -9.20 0.33 -3.43
CA ARG A 56 -8.88 1.32 -2.38
C ARG A 56 -8.34 2.61 -3.00
N PHE A 57 -7.29 2.52 -3.82
CA PHE A 57 -6.67 3.68 -4.48
C PHE A 57 -7.67 4.41 -5.38
N ALA A 58 -8.46 3.67 -6.17
CA ALA A 58 -9.51 4.28 -6.98
C ALA A 58 -10.60 4.95 -6.13
N SER A 59 -10.86 4.47 -4.91
CA SER A 59 -11.79 5.11 -3.98
C SER A 59 -11.20 6.39 -3.39
N GLU A 60 -9.91 6.42 -3.07
CA GLU A 60 -9.22 7.60 -2.56
C GLU A 60 -9.18 8.72 -3.59
N GLU A 61 -8.81 8.40 -4.82
CA GLU A 61 -8.80 9.37 -5.92
C GLU A 61 -10.21 9.90 -6.23
N ARG A 62 -11.24 9.05 -6.19
CA ARG A 62 -12.63 9.50 -6.41
C ARG A 62 -13.22 10.26 -5.24
N SER A 63 -12.71 10.08 -4.03
CA SER A 63 -13.24 10.74 -2.84
C SER A 63 -12.97 12.24 -2.81
N GLY A 64 -12.06 12.74 -3.66
CA GLY A 64 -11.67 14.15 -3.66
C GLY A 64 -10.68 14.49 -2.54
N ARG A 65 -10.15 13.49 -1.81
CA ARG A 65 -9.30 13.73 -0.63
C ARG A 65 -8.01 14.47 -0.97
N TYR A 66 -7.36 14.14 -2.08
CA TYR A 66 -6.18 14.88 -2.53
C TYR A 66 -6.55 16.31 -2.91
N GLU A 67 -7.69 16.50 -3.57
CA GLU A 67 -8.20 17.81 -3.94
C GLU A 67 -8.52 18.67 -2.71
N GLU A 68 -9.07 18.08 -1.64
CA GLU A 68 -9.30 18.74 -0.36
C GLU A 68 -7.99 19.17 0.31
N VAL A 69 -6.97 18.31 0.32
CA VAL A 69 -5.62 18.64 0.80
C VAL A 69 -5.03 19.79 -0.01
N LEU A 70 -5.12 19.73 -1.34
CA LEU A 70 -4.56 20.74 -2.22
C LEU A 70 -5.31 22.08 -2.18
N CYS A 71 -6.59 22.09 -1.82
CA CYS A 71 -7.33 23.33 -1.57
C CYS A 71 -6.82 24.05 -0.32
N GLN A 72 -6.37 23.30 0.70
CA GLN A 72 -5.86 23.86 1.96
C GLN A 72 -4.36 24.16 1.89
N ALA A 73 -3.59 23.30 1.22
CA ALA A 73 -2.14 23.38 1.11
C ALA A 73 -1.66 23.19 -0.35
N PRO A 74 -1.84 24.19 -1.24
CA PRO A 74 -1.46 24.08 -2.65
C PRO A 74 0.03 23.79 -2.88
N TRP A 75 0.91 24.15 -1.94
CA TRP A 75 2.35 23.87 -2.02
C TRP A 75 2.68 22.37 -1.96
N LEU A 76 1.73 21.53 -1.53
CA LEU A 76 1.87 20.07 -1.50
C LEU A 76 1.52 19.39 -2.83
N THR A 77 1.23 20.15 -3.90
CA THR A 77 0.86 19.60 -5.22
C THR A 77 1.81 18.52 -5.72
N ALA A 78 3.12 18.76 -5.66
CA ALA A 78 4.11 17.78 -6.11
C ALA A 78 4.05 16.48 -5.28
N ARG A 79 3.86 16.59 -3.96
CA ARG A 79 3.76 15.43 -3.06
C ARG A 79 2.47 14.62 -3.28
N ALA A 80 1.34 15.31 -3.47
CA ALA A 80 0.08 14.64 -3.79
C ALA A 80 0.17 13.88 -5.13
N GLN A 81 0.86 14.45 -6.13
CA GLN A 81 1.10 13.79 -7.41
C GLN A 81 2.03 12.58 -7.28
N GLU A 82 3.09 12.68 -6.46
CA GLU A 82 3.98 11.55 -6.15
C GLU A 82 3.19 10.39 -5.51
N LEU A 83 2.32 10.69 -4.54
CA LEU A 83 1.46 9.68 -3.90
C LEU A 83 0.49 9.01 -4.87
N GLN A 84 -0.14 9.78 -5.77
CA GLN A 84 -0.99 9.23 -6.83
C GLN A 84 -0.21 8.33 -7.79
N GLN A 85 1.03 8.69 -8.12
CA GLN A 85 1.90 7.83 -8.93
C GLN A 85 2.24 6.52 -8.20
N GLN A 86 2.54 6.59 -6.91
CA GLN A 86 2.84 5.40 -6.10
C GLN A 86 1.69 4.39 -6.05
N HIS A 87 0.42 4.83 -6.12
CA HIS A 87 -0.72 3.92 -6.25
C HIS A 87 -0.59 3.02 -7.49
N SER A 88 -0.22 3.63 -8.63
CA SER A 88 -0.04 2.91 -9.89
C SER A 88 1.14 1.94 -9.78
N ASP A 89 2.25 2.39 -9.18
CA ASP A 89 3.46 1.59 -9.02
C ASP A 89 3.23 0.36 -8.10
N LEU A 90 2.45 0.53 -7.03
CA LEU A 90 2.06 -0.55 -6.11
C LEU A 90 1.18 -1.60 -6.78
N VAL A 91 0.19 -1.17 -7.57
CA VAL A 91 -0.67 -2.09 -8.35
C VAL A 91 0.16 -2.82 -9.41
N GLU A 92 1.08 -2.12 -10.08
CA GLU A 92 1.97 -2.74 -11.07
C GLU A 92 2.88 -3.79 -10.43
N ALA A 93 3.42 -3.54 -9.23
CA ALA A 93 4.24 -4.51 -8.50
C ALA A 93 3.46 -5.81 -8.20
N LEU A 94 2.19 -5.71 -7.80
CA LEU A 94 1.32 -6.87 -7.60
C LEU A 94 1.06 -7.63 -8.90
N HIS A 95 0.88 -6.92 -10.01
CA HIS A 95 0.76 -7.55 -11.33
C HIS A 95 2.04 -8.26 -11.77
N ARG A 96 3.23 -7.68 -11.52
CA ARG A 96 4.52 -8.33 -11.81
C ARG A 96 4.68 -9.63 -11.04
N MET A 97 4.38 -9.62 -9.74
CA MET A 97 4.37 -10.85 -8.92
C MET A 97 3.41 -11.91 -9.45
N ARG A 98 2.22 -11.52 -9.92
CA ARG A 98 1.27 -12.45 -10.54
C ARG A 98 1.83 -13.08 -11.82
N SER A 99 2.49 -12.29 -12.67
CA SER A 99 3.13 -12.80 -13.89
C SER A 99 4.27 -13.77 -13.59
N LEU A 100 4.96 -13.65 -12.45
CA LEU A 100 5.94 -14.65 -12.04
C LEU A 100 5.30 -16.02 -11.83
N CYS A 101 4.06 -16.11 -11.35
CA CYS A 101 3.33 -17.38 -11.19
C CYS A 101 3.01 -18.09 -12.53
N GLU A 102 3.32 -17.47 -13.68
CA GLU A 102 3.18 -18.05 -15.02
C GLU A 102 4.55 -18.38 -15.65
N SER A 103 5.65 -18.11 -14.94
CA SER A 103 7.00 -18.35 -15.43
C SER A 103 7.37 -19.83 -15.39
N ASP A 104 8.14 -20.27 -16.39
CA ASP A 104 8.69 -21.64 -16.50
C ASP A 104 10.04 -21.80 -15.77
N ASP A 105 10.33 -20.93 -14.81
CA ASP A 105 11.56 -20.97 -14.02
C ASP A 105 11.63 -22.22 -13.14
N SER A 106 12.86 -22.63 -12.79
CA SER A 106 13.04 -23.64 -11.76
C SER A 106 12.39 -23.18 -10.43
N PRO A 107 11.78 -24.06 -9.63
CA PRO A 107 11.06 -23.68 -8.42
C PRO A 107 11.86 -22.80 -7.44
N ALA A 108 13.17 -23.07 -7.30
CA ALA A 108 14.04 -22.29 -6.42
C ALA A 108 14.30 -20.86 -6.95
N ALA A 109 14.57 -20.72 -8.25
CA ALA A 109 14.79 -19.41 -8.87
C ALA A 109 13.49 -18.59 -8.93
N TRP A 110 12.37 -19.26 -9.21
CA TRP A 110 11.04 -18.65 -9.17
C TRP A 110 10.74 -18.11 -7.77
N TRP A 111 10.95 -18.93 -6.73
CA TRP A 111 10.70 -18.53 -5.35
C TRP A 111 11.52 -17.33 -4.91
N GLN A 112 12.81 -17.34 -5.23
CA GLN A 112 13.70 -16.22 -4.91
C GLN A 112 13.22 -14.91 -5.57
N ARG A 113 12.69 -14.97 -6.80
CA ARG A 113 12.13 -13.79 -7.47
C ARG A 113 10.84 -13.31 -6.82
N VAL A 114 9.93 -14.23 -6.48
CA VAL A 114 8.69 -13.89 -5.79
C VAL A 114 9.00 -13.22 -4.45
N GLN A 115 9.96 -13.75 -3.69
CA GLN A 115 10.38 -13.15 -2.43
C GLN A 115 10.92 -11.74 -2.64
N GLN A 116 11.80 -11.53 -3.63
CA GLN A 116 12.36 -10.22 -3.92
C GLN A 116 11.28 -9.20 -4.33
N GLU A 117 10.40 -9.54 -5.27
CA GLU A 117 9.34 -8.63 -5.71
C GLU A 117 8.37 -8.29 -4.57
N PHE A 118 8.15 -9.22 -3.65
CA PHE A 118 7.31 -8.98 -2.49
C PHE A 118 8.00 -8.09 -1.45
N GLU A 119 9.30 -8.29 -1.20
CA GLU A 119 10.10 -7.38 -0.37
C GLU A 119 10.09 -5.96 -0.95
N ASP A 120 10.29 -5.82 -2.25
CA ASP A 120 10.24 -4.54 -2.96
C ASP A 120 8.85 -3.88 -2.86
N PHE A 121 7.77 -4.66 -3.01
CA PHE A 121 6.40 -4.19 -2.80
C PHE A 121 6.15 -3.73 -1.35
N ALA A 122 6.63 -4.50 -0.38
CA ALA A 122 6.44 -4.18 1.04
C ALA A 122 7.17 -2.89 1.43
N ASP A 123 8.36 -2.66 0.86
CA ASP A 123 9.10 -1.42 1.10
C ASP A 123 8.45 -0.23 0.40
N LEU A 124 7.99 -0.39 -0.85
CA LEU A 124 7.23 0.65 -1.55
C LEU A 124 5.95 1.03 -0.80
N LEU A 125 5.25 0.06 -0.22
CA LEU A 125 4.04 0.31 0.56
C LEU A 125 4.34 1.09 1.85
N LYS A 126 5.40 0.73 2.58
CA LYS A 126 5.81 1.49 3.77
C LYS A 126 6.20 2.91 3.42
N GLU A 127 6.90 3.10 2.30
CA GLU A 127 7.26 4.43 1.81
C GLU A 127 6.01 5.25 1.47
N HIS A 128 5.02 4.62 0.83
CA HIS A 128 3.74 5.23 0.53
C HIS A 128 2.99 5.66 1.80
N GLU A 129 2.82 4.75 2.77
CA GLU A 129 2.19 5.05 4.06
C GLU A 129 2.92 6.16 4.82
N ALA A 130 4.26 6.17 4.78
CA ALA A 130 5.05 7.23 5.39
C ALA A 130 4.86 8.58 4.69
N ALA A 131 4.84 8.58 3.36
CA ALA A 131 4.63 9.79 2.56
C ALA A 131 3.22 10.39 2.80
N GLU A 132 2.21 9.54 2.94
CA GLU A 132 0.86 9.96 3.32
C GLU A 132 0.80 10.59 4.71
N ASN A 133 1.40 9.93 5.71
CA ASN A 133 1.47 10.47 7.08
C ASN A 133 2.20 11.83 7.12
N ASN A 134 3.25 11.98 6.33
CA ASN A 134 3.98 13.23 6.19
C ASN A 134 3.12 14.31 5.52
N LEU A 135 2.39 13.98 4.45
CA LEU A 135 1.49 14.91 3.76
C LEU A 135 0.47 15.53 4.73
N LEU A 136 -0.12 14.71 5.61
CA LEU A 136 -1.08 15.17 6.62
C LEU A 136 -0.43 16.03 7.70
N SER A 137 0.77 15.66 8.13
CA SER A 137 1.53 16.42 9.12
C SER A 137 1.96 17.79 8.57
N GLU A 138 2.33 17.86 7.29
CA GLU A 138 2.69 19.11 6.60
C GLU A 138 1.48 20.01 6.30
N MET A 139 0.29 19.43 6.14
CA MET A 139 -0.96 20.19 6.01
C MET A 139 -1.38 20.86 7.32
N HIS A 140 -1.09 20.24 8.46
CA HIS A 140 -1.36 20.77 9.80
C HIS A 140 -0.07 20.86 10.63
N PRO A 141 0.85 21.78 10.30
CA PRO A 141 2.05 21.96 11.12
C PRO A 141 1.61 22.36 12.53
N GLU A 142 2.05 21.61 13.55
CA GLU A 142 1.81 21.98 14.94
C GLU A 142 2.27 23.42 15.16
N PRO A 143 1.46 24.26 15.85
CA PRO A 143 1.84 25.65 16.02
C PRO A 143 3.07 25.73 16.93
N GLU A 144 4.12 26.43 16.48
CA GLU A 144 5.42 26.58 17.17
C GLU A 144 5.36 27.41 18.48
N TRP A 145 4.39 27.17 19.36
CA TRP A 145 4.39 27.78 20.70
C TRP A 145 5.24 26.95 21.65
N GLY A 146 6.56 27.11 21.57
CA GLY A 146 7.46 26.44 22.51
C GLY A 146 8.97 26.56 22.26
N ARG A 147 9.42 27.45 21.37
CA ARG A 147 10.84 27.81 21.24
C ARG A 147 11.07 29.23 21.74
N ASP A 148 11.07 29.37 23.07
CA ASP A 148 11.72 30.48 23.79
C ASP A 148 12.63 29.89 24.88
#